data_AF-A0A838V4U1-F1
#
_entry.id   AF-A0A838V4U1-F1
#
_cell.length_a   1.000
_cell.length_b   1.000
_cell.length_c   1.000
_cell.angle_alpha   90.00
_cell.angle_beta   90.00
_cell.angle_gamma   90.00
#
_symmetry.space_group_name_H-M   'P 1'
#
loop_
_entity.id
_entity.type
_entity.pdbx_description
1 polymer ?
#
loop_
_entity_poly.entity_id
_entity_poly.type
_entity_poly.pdbx_seq_one_letter_code
_entity_poly.pdbx_strand_id
1 'polypeptide(L)'
;MSLADLKGYSVPFSPKGTAQIVGGLPWDFGVDILSIQYRTDPDQIRKLLPEPLELSREQPDVAYVWFGDWQGLWAGNSDMLGVNPERTQYTECLIGVRCSYKGVEGHRVVYIWVDKDFSLTRGWFMGFPKKIGSVHMGTRNRFLHALNPSMQACGKGSRYAAYA
;
A
#
# COMPACT_ATOMS: atom_id res chain seq x y z
N MET A 1 11.79 25.23 -26.12
CA MET A 1 11.89 24.05 -25.25
C MET A 1 11.45 22.86 -26.06
N SER A 2 12.30 21.86 -26.18
CA SER A 2 12.07 20.60 -26.89
C SER A 2 11.71 19.48 -25.90
N LEU A 3 11.21 18.35 -26.41
CA LEU A 3 10.97 17.16 -25.60
C LEU A 3 12.25 16.66 -24.91
N ALA A 4 13.41 16.81 -25.55
CA ALA A 4 14.71 16.43 -25.01
C ALA A 4 15.13 17.28 -23.78
N ASP A 5 14.52 18.45 -23.60
CA ASP A 5 14.80 19.32 -22.45
C ASP A 5 13.97 18.92 -21.21
N LEU A 6 13.00 18.02 -21.35
CA LEU A 6 12.12 17.59 -20.27
C LEU A 6 12.73 16.41 -19.50
N LYS A 7 12.69 16.49 -18.17
CA LYS A 7 13.26 15.51 -17.24
C LYS A 7 12.18 14.95 -16.32
N GLY A 8 12.44 13.77 -15.77
CA GLY A 8 11.63 13.12 -14.74
C GLY A 8 11.63 11.61 -14.92
N TYR A 9 11.45 10.89 -13.81
CA TYR A 9 11.28 9.44 -13.77
C TYR A 9 9.88 9.03 -14.23
N SER A 10 8.87 9.82 -13.88
CA SER A 10 7.49 9.65 -14.33
C SER A 10 6.90 10.96 -14.80
N VAL A 11 5.74 10.88 -15.44
CA VAL A 11 4.99 12.04 -15.90
C VAL A 11 4.38 12.84 -14.73
N PRO A 12 4.11 14.14 -14.92
CA PRO A 12 4.55 14.96 -16.06
C PRO A 12 6.05 15.27 -16.01
N PHE A 13 6.71 15.23 -17.17
CA PHE A 13 8.09 15.66 -17.30
C PHE A 13 8.18 17.19 -17.26
N SER A 14 9.28 17.72 -16.72
CA SER A 14 9.50 19.16 -16.60
C SER A 14 10.99 19.49 -16.77
N PRO A 15 11.37 20.72 -17.13
CA PRO A 15 12.77 21.09 -17.35
C PRO A 15 13.70 20.81 -16.16
N LYS A 16 13.16 20.94 -14.94
CA LYS A 16 13.87 20.68 -13.69
C LYS A 16 13.65 19.26 -13.14
N GLY A 17 12.75 18.46 -13.74
CA GLY A 17 12.43 17.11 -13.25
C GLY A 17 11.67 17.06 -11.94
N THR A 18 11.08 18.17 -11.49
CA THR A 18 10.42 18.27 -10.17
C THR A 18 8.91 18.06 -10.22
N ALA A 19 8.31 18.07 -11.41
CA ALA A 19 6.86 17.91 -11.59
C ALA A 19 6.37 16.45 -11.58
N GLN A 20 7.28 15.47 -11.62
CA GLN A 20 6.95 14.04 -11.63
C GLN A 20 6.09 13.64 -10.42
N ILE A 21 5.12 12.75 -10.65
CA ILE A 21 4.27 12.19 -9.58
C ILE A 21 5.07 11.19 -8.71
N VAL A 22 5.89 10.37 -9.36
CA VAL A 22 6.76 9.37 -8.75
C VAL A 22 8.20 9.63 -9.17
N GLY A 23 9.12 9.67 -8.20
CA GLY A 23 10.55 9.76 -8.49
C GLY A 23 11.25 8.40 -8.63
N GLY A 24 12.54 8.45 -8.95
CA GLY A 24 13.33 7.25 -9.25
C GLY A 24 13.63 6.35 -8.06
N LEU A 25 14.14 5.16 -8.36
CA LEU A 25 14.52 4.14 -7.38
C LEU A 25 15.82 4.50 -6.62
N PRO A 26 16.06 3.94 -5.42
CA PRO A 26 15.13 3.11 -4.62
C PRO A 26 13.95 3.90 -4.03
N TRP A 27 12.94 3.15 -3.59
CA TRP A 27 11.83 3.65 -2.79
C TRP A 27 11.89 3.03 -1.40
N ASP A 28 11.96 3.88 -0.38
CA ASP A 28 12.02 3.48 1.02
C ASP A 28 10.64 3.59 1.65
N PHE A 29 10.25 2.59 2.45
CA PHE A 29 8.94 2.51 3.08
C PHE A 29 9.02 2.13 4.55
N GLY A 30 8.14 2.73 5.35
CA GLY A 30 7.79 2.25 6.68
C GLY A 30 6.27 2.16 6.79
N VAL A 31 5.76 1.15 7.49
CA VAL A 31 4.32 0.92 7.60
C VAL A 31 3.94 0.34 8.94
N ASP A 32 2.82 0.82 9.48
CA ASP A 32 2.08 0.16 10.54
C ASP A 32 0.87 -0.55 9.93
N ILE A 33 0.77 -1.87 10.17
CA ILE A 33 -0.23 -2.74 9.52
C ILE A 33 -1.17 -3.33 10.57
N LEU A 34 -2.48 -3.17 10.33
CA LEU A 34 -3.51 -4.05 10.87
C LEU A 34 -3.81 -5.14 9.83
N SER A 35 -3.54 -6.39 10.19
CA SER A 35 -3.73 -7.55 9.31
C SER A 35 -4.84 -8.46 9.85
N ILE A 36 -5.80 -8.78 8.99
CA ILE A 36 -6.87 -9.73 9.26
C ILE A 36 -6.69 -10.89 8.30
N GLN A 37 -6.40 -12.08 8.82
CA GLN A 37 -6.39 -13.32 8.05
C GLN A 37 -7.70 -14.05 8.24
N TYR A 38 -8.25 -14.58 7.15
CA TYR A 38 -9.51 -15.31 7.16
C TYR A 38 -9.48 -16.46 6.17
N ARG A 39 -10.42 -17.40 6.36
CA ARG A 39 -10.64 -18.51 5.44
C ARG A 39 -11.88 -18.24 4.59
N THR A 40 -11.82 -18.60 3.32
CA THR A 40 -12.93 -18.47 2.36
C THR A 40 -12.90 -19.60 1.34
N ASP A 41 -13.92 -19.67 0.49
CA ASP A 41 -14.06 -20.71 -0.54
C ASP A 41 -12.88 -20.65 -1.55
N PRO A 42 -12.06 -21.72 -1.64
CA PRO A 42 -10.95 -21.81 -2.59
C PRO A 42 -11.35 -21.57 -4.05
N ASP A 43 -12.58 -21.92 -4.43
CA ASP A 43 -13.06 -21.72 -5.79
C ASP A 43 -13.25 -20.23 -6.11
N GLN A 44 -13.52 -19.38 -5.11
CA GLN A 44 -13.52 -17.93 -5.31
C GLN A 44 -12.10 -17.37 -5.42
N ILE A 45 -11.15 -17.89 -4.62
CA ILE A 45 -9.74 -17.51 -4.72
C ILE A 45 -9.21 -17.85 -6.12
N ARG A 46 -9.53 -19.04 -6.64
CA ARG A 46 -9.11 -19.50 -7.96
C ARG A 46 -9.47 -18.52 -9.08
N LYS A 47 -10.65 -17.90 -9.02
CA LYS A 47 -11.11 -16.91 -10.02
C LYS A 47 -10.26 -15.63 -10.05
N LEU A 48 -9.53 -15.33 -8.98
CA LEU A 48 -8.71 -14.11 -8.85
C LEU A 48 -7.24 -14.31 -9.26
N LEU A 49 -6.86 -15.56 -9.54
CA LEU A 49 -5.51 -15.96 -9.89
C LEU A 49 -5.42 -16.14 -11.43
N PRO A 50 -4.70 -15.26 -12.15
CA PRO A 50 -4.42 -15.46 -13.56
C PRO A 50 -3.37 -16.55 -13.76
N GLU A 51 -3.30 -17.12 -14.96
CA GLU A 51 -2.14 -17.92 -15.35
C GLU A 51 -0.85 -17.07 -15.25
N PRO A 52 0.30 -17.65 -14.83
CA PRO A 52 0.54 -19.04 -14.44
C PRO A 52 0.40 -19.31 -12.91
N LEU A 53 -0.38 -18.50 -12.18
CA LEU A 53 -0.54 -18.68 -10.72
C LEU A 53 -1.51 -19.82 -10.41
N GLU A 54 -1.12 -20.68 -9.48
CA GLU A 54 -1.90 -21.79 -8.94
C GLU A 54 -2.48 -21.43 -7.57
N LEU A 55 -3.49 -22.17 -7.10
CA LEU A 55 -3.87 -22.09 -5.68
C LEU A 55 -2.66 -22.46 -4.82
N SER A 56 -2.58 -21.90 -3.62
CA SER A 56 -1.60 -22.35 -2.64
C SER A 56 -1.77 -23.83 -2.36
N ARG A 57 -0.66 -24.57 -2.29
CA ARG A 57 -0.66 -26.00 -1.99
C ARG A 57 -0.84 -26.27 -0.51
N GLU A 58 -0.44 -25.30 0.32
CA GLU A 58 -0.49 -25.38 1.78
C GLU A 58 -1.78 -24.78 2.35
N GLN A 59 -2.26 -23.67 1.78
CA GLN A 59 -3.34 -22.86 2.32
C GLN A 59 -4.27 -22.34 1.21
N PRO A 60 -4.97 -23.23 0.47
CA PRO A 60 -5.78 -22.86 -0.69
C PRO A 60 -7.01 -22.00 -0.35
N ASP A 61 -7.43 -21.99 0.92
CA ASP A 61 -8.60 -21.30 1.45
C ASP A 61 -8.25 -20.00 2.20
N VAL A 62 -6.97 -19.62 2.28
CA VAL A 62 -6.53 -18.46 3.07
C VAL A 62 -6.44 -17.18 2.25
N ALA A 63 -7.12 -16.15 2.75
CA ALA A 63 -7.06 -14.78 2.26
C ALA A 63 -6.78 -13.81 3.42
N TYR A 64 -6.43 -12.58 3.07
CA TYR A 64 -6.13 -11.55 4.06
C TYR A 64 -6.56 -10.17 3.60
N VAL A 65 -6.86 -9.32 4.57
CA VAL A 65 -7.05 -7.88 4.39
C VAL A 65 -6.02 -7.15 5.23
N TRP A 66 -5.27 -6.24 4.62
CA TRP A 66 -4.37 -5.35 5.34
C TRP A 66 -4.86 -3.92 5.25
N PHE A 67 -4.79 -3.24 6.38
CA PHE A 67 -4.90 -1.79 6.47
C PHE A 67 -3.53 -1.26 6.89
N GLY A 68 -2.95 -0.37 6.09
CA GLY A 68 -1.63 0.19 6.30
C GLY A 68 -1.65 1.71 6.41
N ASP A 69 -0.99 2.23 7.44
CA ASP A 69 -0.56 3.63 7.52
C ASP A 69 0.90 3.71 7.07
N TRP A 70 1.13 4.23 5.88
CA TRP A 70 2.42 4.18 5.20
C TRP A 70 3.13 5.52 5.26
N GLN A 71 4.44 5.44 5.42
CA GLN A 71 5.37 6.49 5.05
C GLN A 71 6.31 5.99 3.97
N GLY A 72 6.72 6.88 3.08
CA GLY A 72 7.78 6.53 2.15
C GLY A 72 8.27 7.69 1.31
N LEU A 73 9.50 7.53 0.83
CA LEU A 73 10.18 8.48 -0.03
C LEU A 73 10.87 7.74 -1.15
N TRP A 74 11.17 8.48 -2.22
CA TRP A 74 12.06 8.01 -3.27
C TRP A 74 13.43 8.68 -3.13
N ALA A 75 14.45 8.10 -3.76
CA ALA A 75 15.82 8.54 -3.64
C ALA A 75 16.01 10.04 -3.94
N GLY A 76 16.85 10.70 -3.15
CA GLY A 76 17.21 12.11 -3.31
C GLY A 76 16.12 13.12 -2.92
N ASN A 77 15.11 12.71 -2.14
CA ASN A 77 14.01 13.57 -1.68
C ASN A 77 13.84 13.52 -0.15
N SER A 78 14.95 13.50 0.60
CA SER A 78 14.95 13.40 2.06
C SER A 78 14.36 14.63 2.76
N ASP A 79 14.25 15.76 2.07
CA ASP A 79 13.65 17.02 2.55
C ASP A 79 12.14 17.12 2.30
N MET A 80 11.53 16.12 1.65
CA MET A 80 10.10 16.14 1.26
C MET A 80 9.18 16.38 2.46
N LEU A 81 9.53 15.92 3.67
CA LEU A 81 8.73 16.17 4.86
C LEU A 81 8.61 17.67 5.17
N GLY A 82 9.66 18.44 4.95
CA GLY A 82 9.67 19.89 5.13
C GLY A 82 9.08 20.66 3.94
N VAL A 83 9.19 20.11 2.72
CA VAL A 83 8.69 20.73 1.49
C VAL A 83 7.19 20.48 1.29
N ASN A 84 6.77 19.23 1.41
CA ASN A 84 5.39 18.80 1.27
C ASN A 84 5.13 17.52 2.11
N PRO A 85 4.76 17.66 3.39
CA PRO A 85 4.57 16.53 4.29
C PRO A 85 3.51 15.54 3.81
N GLU A 86 2.48 16.01 3.09
CA GLU A 86 1.42 15.17 2.52
C GLU A 86 1.96 14.14 1.52
N ARG A 87 3.07 14.43 0.83
CA ARG A 87 3.69 13.48 -0.11
C ARG A 87 4.56 12.41 0.53
N THR A 88 4.68 12.43 1.85
CA THR A 88 5.47 11.46 2.60
C THR A 88 4.62 10.36 3.22
N GLN A 89 3.29 10.52 3.21
CA GLN A 89 2.36 9.65 3.93
C GLN A 89 1.15 9.30 3.07
N TYR A 90 0.66 8.07 3.19
CA TYR A 90 -0.59 7.63 2.56
C TYR A 90 -1.16 6.47 3.34
N THR A 91 -2.46 6.21 3.16
CA THR A 91 -3.09 4.99 3.69
C THR A 91 -3.45 4.03 2.59
N GLU A 92 -3.52 2.76 2.96
CA GLU A 92 -3.75 1.67 2.04
C GLU A 92 -4.64 0.61 2.66
N CYS A 93 -5.59 0.10 1.87
CA CYS A 93 -6.32 -1.12 2.18
C CYS A 93 -6.10 -2.09 1.01
N LEU A 94 -5.62 -3.29 1.30
CA LEU A 94 -5.47 -4.31 0.27
C LEU A 94 -6.11 -5.63 0.70
N ILE A 95 -6.54 -6.36 -0.31
CA ILE A 95 -7.00 -7.74 -0.21
C ILE A 95 -5.98 -8.60 -0.95
N GLY A 96 -5.48 -9.62 -0.29
CA GLY A 96 -4.61 -10.60 -0.91
C GLY A 96 -5.02 -12.03 -0.61
N VAL A 97 -4.52 -12.93 -1.45
CA VAL A 97 -4.77 -14.36 -1.37
C VAL A 97 -3.45 -15.11 -1.40
N ARG A 98 -3.43 -16.30 -0.81
CA ARG A 98 -2.33 -17.26 -0.95
C ARG A 98 -2.37 -17.89 -2.35
N CYS A 99 -1.20 -18.06 -2.97
CA CYS A 99 -1.07 -18.68 -4.28
C CYS A 99 0.25 -19.46 -4.39
N SER A 100 0.43 -20.19 -5.49
CA SER A 100 1.69 -20.84 -5.84
C SER A 100 2.12 -20.44 -7.26
N TYR A 101 3.42 -20.34 -7.50
CA TYR A 101 3.99 -20.21 -8.85
C TYR A 101 5.13 -21.22 -9.00
N LYS A 102 4.98 -22.16 -9.94
CA LYS A 102 5.96 -23.25 -10.16
C LYS A 102 6.29 -24.02 -8.88
N GLY A 103 5.28 -24.26 -8.04
CA GLY A 103 5.42 -24.94 -6.75
C GLY A 103 5.98 -24.09 -5.61
N VAL A 104 6.29 -22.81 -5.85
CA VAL A 104 6.73 -21.88 -4.80
C VAL A 104 5.53 -21.13 -4.24
N GLU A 105 5.34 -21.22 -2.93
CA GLU A 105 4.29 -20.49 -2.21
C GLU A 105 4.51 -18.97 -2.26
N GLY A 106 3.41 -18.23 -2.38
CA GLY A 106 3.45 -16.79 -2.50
C GLY A 106 2.11 -16.14 -2.17
N HIS A 107 2.07 -14.84 -2.45
CA HIS A 107 0.89 -14.01 -2.22
C HIS A 107 0.58 -13.21 -3.47
N ARG A 108 -0.70 -13.07 -3.79
CA ARG A 108 -1.19 -12.14 -4.81
C ARG A 108 -2.09 -11.10 -4.16
N VAL A 109 -1.76 -9.82 -4.35
CA VAL A 109 -2.69 -8.74 -4.05
C VAL A 109 -3.70 -8.63 -5.19
N VAL A 110 -4.98 -8.80 -4.87
CA VAL A 110 -6.07 -8.90 -5.84
C VAL A 110 -6.84 -7.59 -5.97
N TYR A 111 -6.98 -6.85 -4.86
CA TYR A 111 -7.59 -5.52 -4.83
C TYR A 111 -6.83 -4.65 -3.84
N ILE A 112 -6.74 -3.36 -4.14
CA ILE A 112 -6.01 -2.41 -3.31
C ILE A 112 -6.51 -0.98 -3.55
N TRP A 113 -6.68 -0.23 -2.48
CA TRP A 113 -7.11 1.16 -2.47
C TRP A 113 -6.13 2.01 -1.68
N VAL A 114 -5.82 3.19 -2.20
CA VAL A 114 -4.96 4.19 -1.54
C VAL A 114 -5.59 5.57 -1.60
N ASP A 115 -5.23 6.45 -0.67
CA ASP A 115 -5.76 7.81 -0.61
C ASP A 115 -4.86 8.87 -1.29
N LYS A 116 -3.70 8.47 -1.83
CA LYS A 116 -2.77 9.35 -2.53
C LYS A 116 -2.41 8.87 -3.94
N ASP A 117 -2.35 9.83 -4.86
CA ASP A 117 -2.00 9.65 -6.27
C ASP A 117 -0.56 9.13 -6.47
N PHE A 118 0.42 9.66 -5.74
CA PHE A 118 1.80 9.19 -5.86
C PHE A 118 1.94 7.71 -5.47
N SER A 119 1.15 7.26 -4.49
CA SER A 119 1.11 5.84 -4.10
C SER A 119 0.39 4.99 -5.15
N LEU A 120 -0.71 5.51 -5.72
CA LEU A 120 -1.45 4.88 -6.81
C LEU A 120 -0.54 4.63 -8.01
N THR A 121 0.07 5.69 -8.54
CA THR A 121 0.94 5.64 -9.72
C THR A 121 2.17 4.77 -9.47
N ARG A 122 2.80 4.87 -8.30
CA ARG A 122 3.92 4.00 -7.93
C ARG A 122 3.49 2.53 -7.84
N GLY A 123 2.30 2.26 -7.32
CA GLY A 123 1.72 0.92 -7.30
C GLY A 123 1.61 0.30 -8.68
N TRP A 124 1.17 1.07 -9.68
CA TRP A 124 1.06 0.59 -11.06
C TRP A 124 2.41 0.22 -11.66
N PHE A 125 3.48 0.99 -11.39
CA PHE A 125 4.85 0.61 -11.79
C PHE A 125 5.28 -0.74 -11.18
N MET A 126 4.83 -1.06 -9.97
CA MET A 126 5.13 -2.33 -9.28
C MET A 126 4.14 -3.46 -9.64
N GLY A 127 3.13 -3.20 -10.47
CA GLY A 127 2.10 -4.17 -10.83
C GLY A 127 0.95 -4.33 -9.82
N PHE A 128 0.84 -3.46 -8.82
CA PHE A 128 -0.31 -3.46 -7.90
C PHE A 128 -1.55 -2.84 -8.57
N PRO A 129 -2.74 -3.48 -8.49
CA PRO A 129 -3.97 -2.99 -9.12
C PRO A 129 -4.65 -1.89 -8.28
N LYS A 130 -3.89 -0.84 -7.90
CA LYS A 130 -4.33 0.23 -7.01
C LYS A 130 -5.47 1.06 -7.63
N LYS A 131 -6.42 1.46 -6.79
CA LYS A 131 -7.45 2.47 -7.07
C LYS A 131 -7.42 3.57 -5.99
N ILE A 132 -8.02 4.72 -6.27
CA ILE A 132 -8.28 5.72 -5.22
C ILE A 132 -9.41 5.23 -4.30
N GLY A 133 -9.23 5.42 -2.99
CA GLY A 133 -10.24 5.20 -1.98
C GLY A 133 -9.89 5.89 -0.67
N SER A 134 -10.83 5.86 0.28
CA SER A 134 -10.63 6.40 1.63
C SER A 134 -10.44 5.24 2.60
N VAL A 135 -9.31 5.21 3.31
CA VAL A 135 -8.95 4.13 4.23
C VAL A 135 -8.68 4.68 5.62
N HIS A 136 -9.65 4.56 6.51
CA HIS A 136 -9.53 5.07 7.88
C HIS A 136 -9.09 3.96 8.83
N MET A 137 -8.01 4.21 9.56
CA MET A 137 -7.61 3.38 10.69
C MET A 137 -7.69 4.23 11.95
N GLY A 138 -8.34 3.72 12.99
CA GLY A 138 -8.39 4.40 14.30
C GLY A 138 -7.00 4.61 14.92
N THR A 139 -6.00 3.91 14.39
CA THR A 139 -4.59 3.98 14.78
C THR A 139 -3.73 4.83 13.84
N ARG A 140 -4.31 5.62 12.91
CA ARG A 140 -3.55 6.56 12.04
C ARG A 140 -2.67 7.51 12.85
N ASN A 141 -3.02 7.76 14.11
CA ASN A 141 -2.06 8.25 15.08
C ASN A 141 -1.35 7.04 15.67
N ARG A 142 -0.16 6.74 15.14
CA ARG A 142 0.78 5.67 15.57
C ARG A 142 0.92 5.53 17.08
N PHE A 143 0.60 6.59 17.80
CA PHE A 143 0.19 6.57 19.19
C PHE A 143 -1.02 7.48 19.29
N LEU A 144 -2.15 7.00 19.85
CA LEU A 144 -3.17 7.91 20.35
C LEU A 144 -2.45 8.98 21.18
N HIS A 145 -2.77 10.25 20.91
CA HIS A 145 -1.95 11.37 21.37
C HIS A 145 -1.69 11.23 22.88
N ALA A 146 -0.43 11.13 23.31
CA ALA A 146 -0.07 10.74 24.68
C ALA A 146 -0.66 11.67 25.75
N LEU A 147 -0.96 12.92 25.39
CA LEU A 147 -1.62 13.90 26.27
C LEU A 147 -3.17 13.83 26.24
N ASN A 148 -3.76 12.88 25.51
CA ASN A 148 -5.19 12.64 25.53
C ASN A 148 -5.49 11.48 26.49
N PRO A 149 -5.83 11.75 27.76
CA PRO A 149 -6.03 10.71 28.77
C PRO A 149 -7.22 9.78 28.46
N SER A 150 -8.13 10.20 27.57
CA SER A 150 -9.27 9.41 27.14
C SER A 150 -8.96 8.44 26.00
N MET A 151 -7.81 8.59 25.33
CA MET A 151 -7.40 7.74 24.22
C MET A 151 -6.10 7.00 24.58
N GLN A 152 -6.26 5.81 25.18
CA GLN A 152 -5.14 4.94 25.56
C GLN A 152 -4.55 4.19 24.35
N ALA A 153 -3.22 4.08 24.29
CA ALA A 153 -2.55 3.31 23.24
C ALA A 153 -3.07 1.85 23.18
N CYS A 154 -3.09 1.28 21.98
CA CYS A 154 -3.53 -0.10 21.79
C CYS A 154 -2.60 -1.08 22.52
N GLY A 155 -3.17 -1.92 23.38
CA GLY A 155 -2.47 -2.99 24.11
C GLY A 155 -3.28 -4.29 24.18
N LYS A 156 -2.80 -5.26 24.96
CA LYS A 156 -3.52 -6.54 25.18
C LYS A 156 -4.95 -6.28 25.68
N GLY A 157 -5.93 -6.88 25.03
CA GLY A 157 -7.35 -6.70 25.36
C GLY A 157 -8.07 -5.56 24.63
N SER A 158 -7.36 -4.80 23.79
CA SER A 158 -7.98 -3.81 22.90
C SER A 158 -9.00 -4.46 21.97
N ARG A 159 -10.09 -3.73 21.68
CA ARG A 159 -11.13 -4.16 20.74
C ARG A 159 -11.06 -3.31 19.48
N TYR A 160 -11.17 -3.97 18.32
CA TYR A 160 -11.25 -3.31 17.02
C TYR A 160 -12.65 -3.49 16.46
N ALA A 161 -13.13 -2.48 15.74
CA ALA A 161 -14.36 -2.54 14.96
C ALA A 161 -14.06 -2.06 13.55
N ALA A 162 -14.76 -2.62 12.57
CA ALA A 162 -14.74 -2.17 11.19
C ALA A 162 -16.17 -1.83 10.78
N TYR A 163 -16.33 -0.72 10.07
CA TYR A 163 -17.59 -0.26 9.51
C TYR A 163 -17.39 -0.10 8.01
N ALA A 164 -18.37 -0.54 7.21
CA ALA A 164 -18.38 -0.45 5.76
C ALA A 164 -19.37 0.63 5.30
#